data_AF-A0A8T0GHB8-F1
#
_entry.id   AF-A0A8T0GHB8-F1
#
_cell.length_a   1.000
_cell.length_b   1.000
_cell.length_c   1.000
_cell.angle_alpha   90.00
_cell.angle_beta   90.00
_cell.angle_gamma   90.00
#
_symmetry.space_group_name_H-M   'P 1'
#
loop_
_entity.id
_entity.type
_entity.pdbx_description
1 polymer ?
#
loop_
_entity_poly.entity_id
_entity_poly.type
_entity_poly.pdbx_seq_one_letter_code
_entity_poly.pdbx_strand_id
1 'polypeptide(L)' 'MGKPEEEEEEESDPVDTKPECEASCKPRCVKQLLAYEACEKRIEGKEGKHCTGQYFDYWGCIDRCSATKLFRTLK' A
#
# COMPACT_ATOMS: atom_id res chain seq x y z
N MET A 1 -52.95 6.74 -7.27
CA MET A 1 -51.96 7.41 -8.14
C MET A 1 -50.61 7.16 -7.49
N GLY A 2 -49.95 6.08 -7.90
CA GLY A 2 -48.65 5.67 -7.33
C GLY A 2 -47.58 6.68 -7.71
N LYS A 3 -46.67 6.96 -6.76
CA LYS A 3 -45.44 7.68 -7.06
C LYS A 3 -44.59 6.81 -7.98
N PRO A 4 -43.97 7.37 -9.03
CA PRO A 4 -43.00 6.63 -9.81
C PRO A 4 -41.83 6.29 -8.89
N GLU A 5 -41.46 5.01 -8.89
CA GLU A 5 -40.22 4.50 -8.32
C GLU A 5 -39.08 5.12 -9.14
N GLU A 6 -38.33 6.01 -8.50
CA GLU A 6 -37.11 6.60 -9.07
C GLU A 6 -36.03 5.54 -8.91
N GLU A 7 -35.62 4.97 -10.05
CA GLU A 7 -34.57 3.97 -10.18
C GLU A 7 -33.27 4.54 -9.57
N GLU A 8 -32.85 4.00 -8.43
CA GLU A 8 -31.58 4.33 -7.79
C GLU A 8 -30.48 3.64 -8.61
N GLU A 9 -29.87 4.37 -9.56
CA GLU A 9 -28.60 3.94 -10.16
C GLU A 9 -27.58 3.84 -9.01
N GLU A 10 -27.25 2.61 -8.60
CA GLU A 10 -26.21 2.35 -7.61
C GLU A 10 -24.85 2.67 -8.27
N GLU A 11 -24.45 3.95 -8.28
CA GLU A 11 -23.08 4.36 -8.60
C GLU A 11 -22.18 3.83 -7.47
N SER A 12 -21.63 2.63 -7.68
CA SER A 12 -20.73 2.00 -6.70
C SER A 12 -19.59 2.94 -6.34
N ASP A 13 -19.31 3.10 -5.04
CA ASP A 13 -18.20 3.93 -4.57
C ASP A 13 -16.88 3.55 -5.27
N PRO A 14 -16.05 4.53 -5.67
CA PRO A 14 -14.78 4.27 -6.32
C PRO A 14 -13.85 3.47 -5.38
N VAL A 15 -13.38 2.32 -5.86
CA VAL A 15 -12.45 1.44 -5.12
C VAL A 15 -11.01 1.99 -5.22
N ASP A 16 -10.32 2.13 -4.08
CA ASP A 16 -8.89 2.47 -4.07
C ASP A 16 -8.05 1.32 -4.66
N THR A 17 -7.40 1.58 -5.78
CA THR A 17 -6.54 0.61 -6.49
C THR A 17 -5.10 0.57 -5.96
N LYS A 18 -4.72 1.51 -5.07
CA LYS A 18 -3.37 1.57 -4.50
C LYS A 18 -2.99 0.32 -3.70
N PRO A 19 -3.81 -0.24 -2.80
CA PRO A 19 -3.44 -1.42 -2.01
C PRO A 19 -3.10 -2.64 -2.87
N GLU A 20 -3.84 -2.85 -3.96
CA GLU A 20 -3.58 -3.96 -4.90
C GLU A 20 -2.26 -3.73 -5.67
N CYS A 21 -2.03 -2.51 -6.13
CA CYS A 21 -0.77 -2.12 -6.77
C CYS A 21 0.43 -2.34 -5.85
N GLU A 22 0.34 -1.93 -4.59
CA GLU A 22 1.38 -2.15 -3.57
C GLU A 22 1.59 -3.64 -3.28
N ALA A 23 0.52 -4.41 -3.08
CA ALA A 23 0.60 -5.85 -2.83
C ALA A 23 1.35 -6.59 -3.93
N SER A 24 1.06 -6.27 -5.20
CA SER A 24 1.76 -6.84 -6.36
C SER A 24 3.25 -6.42 -6.46
N CYS A 25 3.67 -5.41 -5.69
CA CYS A 25 5.06 -4.92 -5.66
C CYS A 25 5.87 -5.49 -4.49
N LYS A 26 5.24 -5.93 -3.40
CA LYS A 26 5.93 -6.48 -2.21
C LYS A 26 6.93 -7.62 -2.54
N PRO A 27 6.62 -8.60 -3.41
CA PRO A 27 7.58 -9.69 -3.73
C PRO A 27 8.87 -9.22 -4.40
N ARG A 28 8.90 -8.01 -5.00
CA ARG A 28 10.11 -7.44 -5.61
C ARG A 28 11.02 -6.74 -4.60
N CYS A 29 10.53 -6.47 -3.40
CA CYS A 29 11.19 -5.68 -2.37
C CYS A 29 11.61 -6.53 -1.15
N VAL A 30 11.71 -7.85 -1.31
CA VAL A 30 12.03 -8.80 -0.24
C VAL A 30 13.37 -8.50 0.43
N LYS A 31 14.37 -8.03 -0.32
CA LYS A 31 15.67 -7.65 0.26
C LYS A 31 15.52 -6.56 1.33
N GLN A 32 14.75 -5.52 1.01
CA GLN A 32 14.49 -4.40 1.93
C GLN A 32 13.60 -4.84 3.09
N LEU A 33 12.61 -5.71 2.84
CA LEU A 33 11.78 -6.30 3.89
C LEU A 33 12.63 -7.07 4.91
N LEU A 34 13.53 -7.95 4.45
CA LEU A 34 14.42 -8.70 5.33
C LEU A 34 15.36 -7.79 6.14
N ALA A 35 15.83 -6.69 5.55
CA ALA A 35 16.65 -5.71 6.27
C ALA A 35 15.85 -4.95 7.34
N TYR A 36 14.59 -4.63 7.07
CA TYR A 36 13.68 -4.03 8.03
C TYR A 36 13.37 -4.98 9.19
N GLU A 37 12.98 -6.22 8.91
CA GLU A 37 12.72 -7.26 9.94
C GLU A 37 13.95 -7.56 10.79
N ALA A 38 15.15 -7.58 10.17
CA ALA A 38 16.40 -7.74 10.91
C ALA A 38 16.68 -6.54 11.84
N CYS A 39 16.29 -5.33 11.42
CA CYS A 39 16.37 -4.16 12.28
C CYS A 39 15.39 -4.26 13.46
N GLU A 40 14.13 -4.64 13.23
CA GLU A 40 13.11 -4.80 14.28
C GLU A 40 13.60 -5.75 15.37
N LYS A 41 14.06 -6.95 14.99
CA LYS A 41 14.64 -7.93 15.93
C LYS A 41 15.85 -7.39 16.69
N ARG A 42 16.68 -6.56 16.04
CA ARG A 42 17.87 -5.96 16.68
C ARG A 42 17.50 -4.91 17.72
N ILE A 43 16.39 -4.20 17.55
CA ILE A 43 15.97 -3.09 18.43
C ILE A 43 14.89 -3.48 19.44
N GLU A 44 14.39 -4.71 19.38
CA GLU A 44 13.43 -5.25 20.33
C GLU A 44 13.90 -5.03 21.79
N GLY A 45 13.03 -4.44 22.62
CA GLY A 45 13.32 -4.11 24.01
C GLY A 45 14.29 -2.94 24.23
N LYS A 46 14.75 -2.23 23.18
CA LYS A 46 15.68 -1.09 23.30
C LYS A 46 14.94 0.23 23.17
N GLU A 47 14.85 0.99 24.26
CA GLU A 47 14.25 2.33 24.26
C GLU A 47 14.98 3.31 23.33
N GLY A 48 14.22 4.16 22.65
CA GLY A 48 14.74 5.21 21.76
C GLY A 48 15.43 4.70 20.49
N LYS A 49 15.33 3.41 20.16
CA LYS A 49 15.84 2.85 18.88
C LYS A 49 14.70 2.73 17.87
N HIS A 50 15.00 3.03 16.61
CA HIS A 50 14.02 2.99 15.52
C HIS A 50 14.62 2.44 14.23
N CYS A 51 13.75 1.90 13.37
CA CYS A 51 14.10 1.33 12.06
C CYS A 51 13.60 2.17 10.88
N THR A 52 13.35 3.47 11.11
CA THR A 52 12.75 4.38 10.11
C THR A 52 13.52 4.42 8.78
N GLY A 53 14.85 4.29 8.80
CA GLY A 53 15.65 4.21 7.58
C GLY A 53 15.33 2.96 6.75
N GLN A 54 15.34 1.78 7.39
CA GLN A 54 15.00 0.52 6.72
C GLN A 54 13.52 0.49 6.29
N TYR A 55 12.64 1.11 7.07
CA TYR A 55 11.24 1.30 6.71
C TYR A 55 11.10 2.13 5.43
N PHE A 56 11.81 3.26 5.32
CA PHE A 56 11.82 4.09 4.12
C PHE A 56 12.47 3.40 2.93
N ASP A 57 13.50 2.58 3.12
CA ASP A 57 14.07 1.77 2.04
C ASP A 57 13.05 0.75 1.49
N TYR A 58 12.30 0.08 2.38
CA TYR A 58 11.26 -0.87 2.00
C TYR A 58 10.11 -0.21 1.26
N TRP A 59 9.54 0.84 1.83
CA TRP A 59 8.45 1.59 1.19
C TRP A 59 8.89 2.31 -0.07
N GLY A 60 10.08 2.89 -0.10
CA GLY A 60 10.63 3.50 -1.31
C GLY A 60 10.80 2.51 -2.47
N CYS A 61 11.09 1.25 -2.18
CA CYS A 61 11.09 0.18 -3.18
C CYS A 61 9.66 -0.11 -3.69
N ILE A 62 8.69 -0.22 -2.79
CA ILE A 62 7.28 -0.45 -3.13
C ILE A 62 6.73 0.71 -3.95
N ASP A 63 6.94 1.95 -3.51
CA ASP A 63 6.47 3.19 -4.15
C ASP A 63 7.01 3.33 -5.57
N ARG A 64 8.31 3.04 -5.76
CA ARG A 64 8.92 3.05 -7.10
C ARG A 64 8.26 2.04 -8.04
N CYS A 65 7.88 0.87 -7.52
CA CYS A 65 7.19 -0.14 -8.29
C CYS A 65 5.71 0.23 -8.54
N SER A 66 4.99 0.68 -7.52
CA SER A 66 3.56 0.95 -7.55
C SER A 66 3.22 2.20 -8.37
N ALA A 67 4.09 3.21 -8.40
CA ALA A 67 3.87 4.45 -9.18
C ALA A 67 3.56 4.17 -10.66
N THR A 68 4.27 3.21 -11.28
CA THR A 68 4.05 2.87 -12.69
C THR A 68 2.73 2.14 -12.96
N LYS A 69 2.12 1.53 -11.94
CA LYS A 69 0.89 0.75 -12.02
C LYS A 69 -0.32 1.60 -11.65
N LEU A 70 -0.22 2.35 -10.55
CA LEU A 70 -1.28 3.18 -9.99
C LEU A 70 -1.73 4.25 -10.98
N PHE A 71 -0.81 5.00 -11.59
CA PHE A 71 -1.19 6.03 -12.57
C PHE A 71 -1.71 5.48 -13.91
N ARG A 72 -1.71 4.15 -14.11
CA ARG A 72 -2.38 3.51 -15.26
C ARG A 72 -3.83 3.15 -14.95
N THR A 73 -4.20 3.02 -13.68
CA THR A 73 -5.56 2.63 -13.24
C THR A 73 -6.42 3.83 -12.87
N LEU A 74 -5.80 4.98 -12.56
CA LEU A 74 -6.50 6.24 -12.30
C LEU A 74 -7.00 6.87 -13.61
N LYS A 75 -8.22 7.43 -13.60
CA LYS A 75 -8.87 8.15 -14.71
C LYS A 75 -8.77 9.66 -14.53
#